data_AF-A0A5C8MEB4-F1
#
_entry.id   AF-A0A5C8MEB4-F1
#
_cell.length_a   1.000
_cell.length_b   1.000
_cell.length_c   1.000
_cell.angle_alpha   90.00
_cell.angle_beta   90.00
_cell.angle_gamma   90.00
#
_symmetry.space_group_name_H-M   'P 1'
#
loop_
_entity.id
_entity.type
_entity.pdbx_description
1 polymer ?
#
loop_
_entity_poly.entity_id
_entity_poly.type
_entity_poly.pdbx_seq_one_letter_code
_entity_poly.pdbx_strand_id
1 'polypeptide(L)'
;AIAAAACLTVVEPTSNGIGSDAFAIVWTNGKLYGLNASGYSPKSISIEAVKERGYKEIPKHGWIPVTVPGAPAAWAALSERFGKLPLTEVLKPAIDYAENGYPVSPTLGKYWQAAFQTYYK
;
A
#
# COMPACT_ATOMS: atom_id res chain seq x y z
N ALA A 1 -9.78 -9.21 7.43
CA ALA A 1 -8.46 -8.56 7.33
C ALA A 1 -8.20 -8.02 5.93
N ILE A 2 -8.04 -8.89 4.91
CA ILE A 2 -7.71 -8.45 3.54
C ILE A 2 -8.76 -7.49 2.94
N ALA A 3 -10.06 -7.79 3.06
CA ALA A 3 -11.12 -6.89 2.59
C ALA A 3 -10.98 -5.47 3.17
N ALA A 4 -10.80 -5.35 4.49
CA ALA A 4 -10.60 -4.07 5.14
C ALA A 4 -9.29 -3.38 4.69
N ALA A 5 -8.19 -4.13 4.59
CA ALA A 5 -6.91 -3.59 4.11
C ALA A 5 -7.00 -3.04 2.68
N ALA A 6 -7.71 -3.74 1.79
CA ALA A 6 -7.98 -3.28 0.44
C ALA A 6 -8.86 -2.02 0.44
N CYS A 7 -9.95 -2.00 1.22
CA CYS A 7 -10.79 -0.80 1.35
C CYS A 7 -9.97 0.42 1.82
N LEU A 8 -9.05 0.25 2.77
CA LEU A 8 -8.24 1.37 3.27
C LEU A 8 -7.40 2.04 2.16
N THR A 9 -6.99 1.29 1.14
CA THR A 9 -6.29 1.89 -0.02
C THR A 9 -7.16 2.84 -0.84
N VAL A 10 -8.47 2.75 -0.67
CA VAL A 10 -9.48 3.61 -1.30
C VAL A 10 -9.96 4.67 -0.33
N VAL A 11 -10.30 4.29 0.90
CA VAL A 11 -10.97 5.17 1.87
C VAL A 11 -10.01 5.94 2.79
N GLU A 12 -8.73 5.61 2.81
CA GLU A 12 -7.66 6.31 3.56
C GLU A 12 -6.42 6.62 2.68
N PRO A 13 -6.60 7.21 1.48
CA PRO A 13 -5.53 7.33 0.46
C PRO A 13 -4.38 8.27 0.84
N THR A 14 -4.54 9.06 1.90
CA THR A 14 -3.48 9.94 2.42
C THR A 14 -2.54 9.25 3.40
N SER A 15 -2.85 8.01 3.78
CA SER A 15 -2.16 7.27 4.84
C SER A 15 -1.60 5.92 4.38
N ASN A 16 -2.11 5.36 3.28
CA ASN A 16 -1.56 4.16 2.63
C ASN A 16 -1.93 4.13 1.13
N GLY A 17 -1.67 3.00 0.45
CA GLY A 17 -2.17 2.78 -0.90
C GLY A 17 -1.84 1.38 -1.42
N ILE A 18 -2.39 1.00 -2.57
CA ILE A 18 -2.10 -0.30 -3.20
C ILE A 18 -0.61 -0.45 -3.59
N GLY A 19 0.08 0.67 -3.78
CA GLY A 19 1.52 0.73 -4.05
C GLY A 19 2.41 0.63 -2.81
N SER A 20 1.86 0.41 -1.62
CA SER A 20 2.63 0.42 -0.36
C SER A 20 3.19 -0.95 0.01
N ASP A 21 3.85 -0.98 1.17
CA ASP A 21 4.24 -2.20 1.89
C ASP A 21 3.10 -2.73 2.76
N ALA A 22 3.27 -3.94 3.28
CA ALA A 22 2.39 -4.49 4.31
C ALA A 22 3.14 -5.38 5.31
N PHE A 23 2.70 -5.33 6.56
CA PHE A 23 3.15 -6.21 7.63
C PHE A 23 1.93 -6.81 8.32
N ALA A 24 2.02 -8.08 8.70
CA ALA A 24 0.96 -8.73 9.44
C ALA A 24 1.49 -9.65 10.53
N ILE A 25 0.83 -9.60 11.69
CA ILE A 25 0.97 -10.58 12.74
C ILE A 25 -0.37 -11.32 12.81
N VAL A 26 -0.34 -12.62 12.53
CA VAL A 26 -1.53 -13.46 12.43
C VAL A 26 -1.48 -14.52 13.51
N TRP A 27 -2.45 -14.50 14.42
CA TRP A 27 -2.66 -15.55 15.41
C TRP A 27 -3.85 -16.41 15.01
N THR A 28 -3.62 -17.71 14.81
CA THR A 28 -4.69 -18.66 14.49
C THR A 28 -4.31 -20.07 14.91
N ASN A 29 -5.29 -20.88 15.32
CA ASN A 29 -5.09 -22.27 15.75
C ASN A 29 -3.97 -22.44 16.79
N GLY A 30 -3.89 -21.51 17.76
CA GLY A 30 -2.87 -21.54 18.80
C GLY A 30 -1.45 -21.24 18.33
N LYS A 31 -1.26 -20.71 17.11
CA LYS A 31 0.05 -20.40 16.54
C LYS A 31 0.13 -18.96 16.02
N LEU A 32 1.28 -18.32 16.26
CA LEU A 32 1.62 -17.00 15.75
C LEU A 32 2.40 -17.11 14.43
N TYR A 33 2.06 -16.23 13.49
CA TYR A 33 2.75 -16.07 12.22
C TYR A 33 3.09 -14.59 12.01
N GLY A 34 4.29 -14.33 11.50
CA GLY A 34 4.68 -13.01 11.00
C GLY A 34 4.75 -13.02 9.48
N LEU A 35 4.35 -11.90 8.88
CA LEU A 35 4.53 -11.61 7.47
C LEU A 35 5.19 -10.25 7.32
N ASN A 36 6.32 -10.24 6.64
CA ASN A 36 6.97 -9.02 6.16
C ASN A 36 6.82 -8.98 4.64
N ALA A 37 6.09 -7.99 4.15
CA ALA A 37 6.00 -7.64 2.74
C ALA A 37 6.40 -6.18 2.55
N SER A 38 7.57 -5.81 3.05
CA SER A 38 8.27 -4.58 2.65
C SER A 38 8.93 -4.76 1.30
N GLY A 39 8.73 -3.80 0.41
CA GLY A 39 9.30 -3.78 -0.92
C GLY A 39 10.82 -3.72 -0.93
N TYR A 40 11.43 -4.49 -1.82
CA TYR A 40 12.84 -4.36 -2.13
C TYR A 40 13.09 -3.20 -3.09
N SER A 41 14.31 -2.68 -3.10
CA SER A 41 14.75 -1.79 -4.17
C SER A 41 14.72 -2.52 -5.52
N PRO A 42 14.37 -1.86 -6.63
CA PRO A 42 14.40 -2.47 -7.96
C PRO A 42 15.78 -3.05 -8.28
N LYS A 43 15.86 -4.23 -8.89
CA LYS A 43 17.14 -4.86 -9.25
C LYS A 43 18.00 -4.00 -10.20
N SER A 44 17.37 -3.12 -10.97
CA SER A 44 18.02 -2.24 -11.94
C SER A 44 18.61 -0.95 -11.33
N ILE A 45 18.41 -0.68 -10.03
CA ILE A 45 18.94 0.52 -9.38
C ILE A 45 20.19 0.17 -8.56
N SER A 46 21.17 1.07 -8.59
CA SER A 46 22.35 1.00 -7.72
C SER A 46 22.64 2.39 -7.13
N ILE A 47 23.42 2.44 -6.05
CA ILE A 47 23.79 3.71 -5.42
C ILE A 47 24.67 4.57 -6.34
N GLU A 48 25.50 3.95 -7.16
CA GLU A 48 26.34 4.60 -8.17
C GLU A 48 25.46 5.29 -9.22
N ALA A 49 24.51 4.56 -9.81
CA ALA A 49 23.59 5.11 -10.81
C ALA A 49 22.71 6.25 -10.25
N VAL A 50 22.35 6.19 -8.96
CA VAL A 50 21.62 7.28 -8.30
C VAL A 50 22.52 8.51 -8.12
N LYS A 51 23.78 8.33 -7.72
CA LYS A 51 24.75 9.44 -7.58
C LYS A 51 25.13 10.06 -8.92
N GLU A 52 25.29 9.28 -9.98
CA GLU A 52 25.56 9.75 -11.34
C GLU A 52 24.45 10.65 -11.88
N ARG A 53 23.20 10.41 -11.44
CA ARG A 53 22.04 11.28 -11.73
C ARG A 53 22.01 12.56 -10.89
N GLY A 54 23.04 12.83 -10.08
CA GLY A 54 23.20 14.05 -9.30
C GLY A 54 22.54 14.05 -7.93
N TYR A 55 21.96 12.93 -7.49
CA TYR A 55 21.34 12.83 -6.17
C TYR A 55 22.40 12.69 -5.07
N LYS A 56 22.33 13.56 -4.06
CA LYS A 56 23.17 13.49 -2.83
C LYS A 56 22.51 12.68 -1.72
N GLU A 57 21.19 12.57 -1.76
CA GLU A 57 20.32 11.79 -0.88
C GLU A 57 19.15 11.26 -1.71
N ILE A 58 18.45 10.24 -1.19
CA ILE A 58 17.23 9.75 -1.84
C ILE A 58 16.15 10.85 -1.77
N PRO A 59 15.62 11.30 -2.91
CA PRO A 59 14.63 12.37 -2.92
C PRO A 59 13.31 11.87 -2.32
N LYS A 60 12.53 12.80 -1.74
CA LYS A 60 11.22 12.48 -1.16
C LYS A 60 10.17 12.07 -2.20
N HIS A 61 10.30 12.55 -3.43
CA HIS A 61 9.33 12.38 -4.51
C HIS A 61 10.01 11.93 -5.80
N GLY A 62 9.21 11.40 -6.73
CA GLY A 62 9.66 10.84 -8.00
C GLY A 62 9.86 9.32 -7.93
N TRP A 63 10.47 8.75 -8.96
CA TRP A 63 10.61 7.30 -9.11
C TRP A 63 11.75 6.68 -8.30
N ILE A 64 12.80 7.46 -8.00
CA ILE A 64 13.97 6.98 -7.25
C ILE A 64 13.61 6.38 -5.88
N PRO A 65 12.73 6.98 -5.05
CA PRO A 65 12.37 6.42 -3.74
C PRO A 65 11.39 5.23 -3.81
N VAL A 66 10.93 4.81 -4.99
CA VAL A 66 9.91 3.76 -5.10
C VAL A 66 10.53 2.37 -4.98
N THR A 67 10.05 1.59 -4.02
CA THR A 67 10.34 0.15 -3.87
C THR A 67 9.24 -0.69 -4.54
N VAL A 68 9.48 -2.00 -4.70
CA VAL A 68 8.48 -2.93 -5.23
C VAL A 68 7.28 -3.02 -4.28
N PRO A 69 6.03 -2.71 -4.69
CA PRO A 69 4.87 -2.74 -3.80
C PRO A 69 4.64 -4.10 -3.16
N GLY A 70 4.61 -4.14 -1.83
CA GLY A 70 4.44 -5.38 -1.06
C GLY A 70 3.00 -5.67 -0.60
N ALA A 71 2.12 -4.67 -0.55
CA ALA A 71 0.73 -4.85 -0.10
C ALA A 71 -0.05 -5.90 -0.93
N PRO A 72 -0.01 -5.90 -2.28
CA PRO A 72 -0.70 -6.94 -3.06
C PRO A 72 -0.14 -8.34 -2.80
N ALA A 73 1.18 -8.46 -2.66
CA ALA A 73 1.84 -9.74 -2.34
C ALA A 73 1.43 -10.25 -0.96
N ALA A 74 1.30 -9.36 0.02
CA ALA A 74 0.82 -9.73 1.35
C ALA A 74 -0.61 -10.25 1.33
N TRP A 75 -1.49 -9.58 0.58
CA TRP A 75 -2.89 -10.00 0.46
C TRP A 75 -3.00 -11.38 -0.20
N ALA A 76 -2.25 -11.61 -1.28
CA ALA A 76 -2.20 -12.91 -1.93
C ALA A 76 -1.70 -14.01 -0.97
N ALA A 77 -0.57 -13.80 -0.30
CA ALA A 77 0.02 -14.78 0.62
C ALA A 77 -0.89 -15.08 1.83
N LEU A 78 -1.53 -14.06 2.41
CA LEU A 78 -2.49 -14.24 3.50
C LEU A 78 -3.76 -14.96 3.03
N SER A 79 -4.24 -14.65 1.82
CA SER A 79 -5.41 -15.30 1.24
C SER A 79 -5.16 -16.77 0.95
N GLU A 80 -4.00 -17.08 0.36
CA GLU A 80 -3.60 -18.46 0.06
C GLU A 80 -3.48 -19.29 1.35
N ARG A 81 -2.85 -18.72 2.38
CA ARG A 81 -2.54 -19.46 3.61
C ARG A 81 -3.71 -19.55 4.60
N PHE A 82 -4.52 -18.50 4.70
CA PHE A 82 -5.53 -18.36 5.76
C PHE A 82 -6.92 -17.99 5.23
N GLY A 83 -7.06 -17.71 3.95
CA GLY A 83 -8.32 -17.29 3.34
C GLY A 83 -9.34 -18.42 3.27
N LYS A 84 -10.61 -18.03 3.22
CA LYS A 84 -11.76 -18.94 3.03
C LYS A 84 -12.60 -18.59 1.80
N LEU A 85 -12.41 -17.39 1.25
CA LEU A 85 -13.13 -16.88 0.10
C LEU A 85 -12.12 -16.58 -1.02
N PRO A 86 -12.52 -16.67 -2.29
CA PRO A 86 -11.71 -16.19 -3.41
C PRO A 86 -11.34 -14.72 -3.22
N LEU A 87 -10.13 -14.35 -3.63
CA LEU A 87 -9.66 -12.97 -3.50
C LEU A 87 -10.57 -11.98 -4.26
N THR A 88 -11.14 -12.40 -5.39
CA THR A 88 -12.13 -11.63 -6.15
C THR A 88 -13.35 -11.23 -5.31
N GLU A 89 -13.83 -12.10 -4.42
CA GLU A 89 -14.94 -11.79 -3.51
C GLU A 89 -14.50 -10.86 -2.40
N VAL A 90 -13.32 -11.10 -1.83
CA VAL A 90 -12.76 -10.31 -0.74
C VAL A 90 -12.51 -8.85 -1.16
N LEU A 91 -12.18 -8.60 -2.42
CA LEU A 91 -11.89 -7.27 -2.96
C LEU A 91 -13.14 -6.47 -3.38
N LYS A 92 -14.31 -7.10 -3.52
CA LYS A 92 -15.55 -6.43 -3.97
C LYS A 92 -15.86 -5.14 -3.20
N PRO A 93 -15.76 -5.08 -1.86
CA PRO A 93 -16.10 -3.84 -1.15
C PRO A 93 -15.15 -2.69 -1.49
N ALA A 94 -13.87 -2.95 -1.74
CA ALA A 94 -12.92 -1.91 -2.13
C ALA A 94 -13.22 -1.40 -3.55
N ILE A 95 -13.59 -2.31 -4.46
CA ILE A 95 -14.02 -1.96 -5.82
C ILE A 95 -15.27 -1.08 -5.78
N ASP A 96 -16.28 -1.48 -5.02
CA ASP A 96 -17.53 -0.72 -4.86
C ASP A 96 -17.27 0.71 -4.34
N TYR A 97 -16.47 0.86 -3.27
CA TYR A 97 -16.10 2.20 -2.78
C TYR A 97 -15.30 3.02 -3.80
N ALA A 98 -14.47 2.39 -4.62
CA ALA A 98 -13.70 3.09 -5.65
C ALA A 98 -14.56 3.54 -6.82
N GLU A 99 -15.55 2.74 -7.23
CA GLU A 99 -16.42 3.01 -8.37
C GLU A 99 -17.59 3.95 -7.99
N ASN A 100 -18.21 3.70 -6.84
CA ASN A 100 -19.43 4.39 -6.43
C ASN A 100 -19.18 5.51 -5.41
N GLY A 101 -17.95 5.62 -4.91
CA GLY A 101 -17.54 6.64 -3.95
C GLY A 101 -17.99 6.34 -2.53
N TYR A 102 -17.63 7.24 -1.62
CA TYR A 102 -17.94 7.16 -0.20
C TYR A 102 -17.95 8.56 0.44
N PRO A 103 -18.63 8.75 1.58
CA PRO A 103 -18.57 10.01 2.32
C PRO A 103 -17.17 10.25 2.91
N VAL A 104 -16.54 11.36 2.54
CA VAL A 104 -15.21 11.74 3.02
C VAL A 104 -15.29 12.24 4.46
N SER A 105 -14.47 11.67 5.35
CA SER A 105 -14.39 12.14 6.75
C SER A 105 -13.71 13.52 6.83
N PRO A 106 -14.00 14.35 7.84
CA PRO A 106 -13.35 15.66 7.99
C PRO A 106 -11.82 15.58 8.05
N THR A 107 -11.30 14.56 8.73
CA THR A 107 -9.86 14.31 8.82
C THR A 107 -9.26 13.99 7.46
N LEU A 108 -9.90 13.11 6.69
CA LEU A 108 -9.43 12.78 5.35
C LEU A 108 -9.50 13.99 4.42
N GLY A 109 -10.60 14.76 4.45
CA GLY A 109 -10.74 15.97 3.65
C GLY A 109 -9.63 16.98 3.91
N LYS A 110 -9.22 17.16 5.18
CA LYS A 110 -8.06 17.99 5.56
C LYS A 110 -6.76 17.49 4.92
N TYR A 111 -6.43 16.21 5.06
CA TYR A 111 -5.17 15.67 4.52
C TYR A 111 -5.16 15.62 3.00
N TRP A 112 -6.31 15.35 2.38
CA TRP A 112 -6.44 15.39 0.93
C TRP A 112 -6.21 16.80 0.41
N GLN A 113 -6.80 17.82 1.05
CA GLN A 113 -6.57 19.22 0.70
C GLN A 113 -5.08 19.59 0.82
N ALA A 114 -4.40 19.15 1.88
CA ALA A 114 -2.97 19.37 2.07
C ALA A 114 -2.12 18.69 0.97
N ALA A 115 -2.44 17.43 0.65
CA ALA A 115 -1.77 16.70 -0.44
C ALA A 115 -1.98 17.39 -1.79
N PHE A 116 -3.20 17.85 -2.09
CA PHE A 116 -3.50 18.59 -3.32
C PHE A 116 -2.65 19.85 -3.47
N GLN A 117 -2.51 20.66 -2.41
CA GLN A 117 -1.66 21.86 -2.45
C GLN A 117 -0.17 21.52 -2.56
N THR A 118 0.25 20.33 -2.10
CA THR A 118 1.66 19.90 -2.15
C THR A 118 2.07 19.35 -3.52
N TYR A 119 1.15 18.63 -4.20
CA TYR A 119 1.50 17.83 -5.37
C TYR A 119 0.87 18.29 -6.70
N TYR A 120 -0.21 19.07 -6.66
CA TYR A 120 -1.01 19.40 -7.86
C TYR A 120 -0.98 20.88 -8.26
N LYS A 121 -0.57 21.77 -7.35
CA LYS A 121 -0.17 23.13 -7.69
C LYS A 121 1.34 23.20 -7.78
#